data_AF-A0A3N5NGR6-F1
#
_entry.id   AF-A0A3N5NGR6-F1
#
_cell.length_a   1.000
_cell.length_b   1.000
_cell.length_c   1.000
_cell.angle_alpha   90.00
_cell.angle_beta   90.00
_cell.angle_gamma   90.00
#
_symmetry.space_group_name_H-M   'P 1'
#
loop_
_entity.id
_entity.type
_entity.pdbx_description
1 polymer ?
#
loop_
_entity_poly.entity_id
_entity_poly.type
_entity_poly.pdbx_seq_one_letter_code
_entity_poly.pdbx_strand_id
1 'polypeptide(L)'
;MAEIKVKTEENISCLDTLARNPLYVGLAIGILAALVQVLLISAGGPEAYGFCVACHTRDVVNDAVNSVAGTQLALAAISQNAILPVMTVIGVLIGAFVSARYYSEFRTKTGGIASYIWYLLGGVFFMIFALFMGGCPYRIGLRIGYGDVIALIGVIAIIIGVLVGIKIATTMAEREG
;
A
#
# COMPACT_ATOMS: atom_id res chain seq x y z
N MET A 1 -10.04 -30.11 14.00
CA MET A 1 -10.75 -29.21 14.92
C MET A 1 -9.76 -28.82 16.01
N ALA A 2 -8.98 -27.76 15.79
CA ALA A 2 -8.05 -27.25 16.79
C ALA A 2 -8.73 -26.03 17.44
N GLU A 3 -8.79 -26.05 18.77
CA GLU A 3 -9.48 -25.06 19.58
C GLU A 3 -9.07 -23.63 19.23
N ILE A 4 -10.07 -22.82 18.90
CA ILE A 4 -9.96 -21.37 18.80
C ILE A 4 -9.93 -20.86 20.24
N LYS A 5 -8.74 -20.83 20.84
CA LYS A 5 -8.53 -20.12 22.09
C LYS A 5 -8.52 -18.62 21.78
N VAL A 6 -9.71 -18.04 21.69
CA VAL A 6 -9.91 -16.58 21.73
C VAL A 6 -9.30 -16.13 23.05
N LYS A 7 -8.12 -15.49 22.99
CA LYS A 7 -7.56 -14.83 24.15
C LYS A 7 -8.38 -13.55 24.36
N THR A 8 -9.36 -13.68 25.24
CA THR A 8 -10.22 -12.63 25.78
C THR A 8 -9.42 -11.38 26.13
N GLU A 9 -9.84 -10.28 25.50
CA GLU A 9 -10.05 -8.94 26.07
C GLU A 9 -9.23 -8.59 27.33
N GLU A 10 -8.16 -7.80 27.16
CA GLU A 10 -7.64 -6.97 28.26
C GLU A 10 -7.14 -5.60 27.77
N ASN A 11 -7.84 -5.02 26.78
CA ASN A 11 -7.98 -3.57 26.58
C ASN A 11 -8.92 -3.36 25.38
N ILE A 12 -10.25 -3.33 25.60
CA ILE A 12 -11.08 -2.58 24.65
C ILE A 12 -10.79 -1.12 24.96
N SER A 13 -9.66 -0.64 24.44
CA SER A 13 -9.25 0.74 24.55
C SER A 13 -10.15 1.56 23.65
N CYS A 14 -10.34 2.84 23.99
CA CYS A 14 -11.01 3.83 23.13
C CYS A 14 -10.54 3.75 21.66
N LEU A 15 -9.28 3.34 21.44
CA LEU A 15 -8.67 3.08 20.15
C LEU A 15 -9.42 2.07 19.26
N ASP A 16 -9.95 0.96 19.78
CA ASP A 16 -10.65 -0.05 18.94
C ASP A 16 -12.02 0.45 18.47
N THR A 17 -12.71 1.20 19.33
CA THR A 17 -13.98 1.87 18.96
C THR A 17 -13.73 3.01 17.98
N LEU A 18 -12.62 3.74 18.14
CA LEU A 18 -12.21 4.81 17.23
C LEU A 18 -11.76 4.24 15.86
N ALA A 19 -11.06 3.11 15.85
CA ALA A 19 -10.58 2.42 14.64
C ALA A 19 -11.69 1.81 13.78
N ARG A 20 -12.89 1.60 14.35
CA ARG A 20 -14.05 1.11 13.60
C ARG A 20 -14.62 2.14 12.62
N ASN A 21 -14.36 3.42 12.86
CA ASN A 21 -14.79 4.50 11.99
C ASN A 21 -13.71 4.81 10.94
N PRO A 22 -13.97 4.60 9.63
CA PRO A 22 -12.96 4.79 8.59
C PRO A 22 -12.43 6.22 8.50
N LEU A 23 -13.24 7.21 8.94
CA LEU A 23 -12.86 8.61 9.02
C LEU A 23 -11.71 8.85 10.02
N TYR A 24 -11.78 8.24 11.20
CA TYR A 24 -10.76 8.43 12.25
C TYR A 24 -9.45 7.73 11.87
N VAL A 25 -9.54 6.53 11.29
CA VAL A 25 -8.36 5.82 10.77
C VAL A 25 -7.70 6.63 9.64
N GLY A 26 -8.50 7.16 8.71
CA GLY A 26 -8.00 8.01 7.63
C GLY A 26 -7.33 9.29 8.15
N LEU A 27 -7.92 9.95 9.14
CA LEU A 27 -7.34 11.12 9.80
C LEU A 27 -6.01 10.78 10.47
N ALA A 28 -5.97 9.69 11.25
CA ALA A 28 -4.76 9.28 11.94
C ALA A 28 -3.62 8.95 10.97
N ILE A 29 -3.92 8.22 9.88
CA ILE A 29 -2.94 7.91 8.84
C ILE A 29 -2.46 9.19 8.14
N GLY A 30 -3.35 10.15 7.86
CA GLY A 30 -3.01 11.42 7.23
C GLY A 30 -2.14 12.31 8.12
N ILE A 31 -2.40 12.36 9.42
CA ILE A 31 -1.56 13.11 10.38
C ILE A 31 -0.18 12.45 10.49
N LEU A 32 -0.14 11.12 10.65
CA LEU A 32 1.12 10.37 10.71
C LEU A 32 1.93 10.56 9.42
N ALA A 33 1.25 10.56 8.27
CA ALA A 33 1.85 10.82 6.96
C ALA A 33 2.54 12.17 6.89
N ALA A 34 1.84 13.24 7.29
CA ALA A 34 2.38 14.58 7.30
C ALA A 34 3.56 14.73 8.28
N LEU A 35 3.50 14.08 9.45
CA LEU A 35 4.62 14.08 10.40
C LEU A 35 5.86 13.37 9.84
N VAL A 36 5.67 12.21 9.22
CA VAL A 36 6.76 11.45 8.58
C VAL A 36 7.37 12.24 7.42
N GLN A 37 6.55 12.96 6.65
CA GLN A 37 6.99 13.86 5.59
C GLN A 37 7.97 14.94 6.10
N VAL A 38 7.62 15.61 7.21
CA VAL A 38 8.45 16.66 7.82
C VAL A 38 9.82 16.12 8.23
N LEU A 39 9.87 14.91 8.77
CA LEU A 39 11.14 14.26 9.14
C LEU A 39 11.99 13.85 7.93
N LEU A 40 11.34 13.38 6.85
CA LEU A 40 12.03 12.87 5.65
C LEU A 40 12.54 13.96 4.72
N ILE A 41 11.93 15.15 4.73
CA ILE A 41 12.44 16.32 3.98
C ILE A 41 13.86 16.68 4.44
N SER A 42 14.13 16.57 5.74
CA SER A 42 15.48 16.80 6.29
C SER A 42 16.52 15.76 5.84
N ALA A 43 16.08 14.61 5.31
CA ALA A 43 16.93 13.53 4.83
C ALA A 43 17.14 13.55 3.29
N GLY A 44 16.68 14.60 2.59
CA GLY A 44 16.86 14.75 1.14
C GLY A 44 15.86 13.96 0.29
N GLY A 45 14.71 13.57 0.87
CA GLY A 45 13.64 12.92 0.13
C GLY A 45 12.93 13.81 -0.89
N PRO A 46 12.34 13.25 -1.97
CA PRO A 46 11.55 14.03 -2.92
C PRO A 46 10.28 14.62 -2.28
N GLU A 47 9.80 15.73 -2.84
CA GLU A 47 8.53 16.36 -2.42
C GLU A 47 7.35 15.36 -2.51
N ALA A 48 6.47 15.38 -1.50
CA ALA A 48 5.37 14.41 -1.34
C ALA A 48 5.80 12.92 -1.28
N TYR A 49 7.00 12.60 -0.75
CA TYR A 49 7.40 11.22 -0.48
C TYR A 49 6.52 10.52 0.56
N GLY A 50 6.10 9.30 0.24
CA GLY A 50 5.16 8.55 1.05
C GLY A 50 5.25 7.05 0.83
N PHE A 51 4.69 6.25 1.76
CA PHE A 51 4.67 4.80 1.58
C PHE A 51 3.81 4.44 0.37
N CYS A 52 4.49 3.98 -0.67
CA CYS A 52 3.91 3.73 -1.97
C CYS A 52 4.28 2.34 -2.47
N VAL A 53 3.34 1.39 -2.42
CA VAL A 53 3.62 0.01 -2.80
C VAL A 53 4.23 -0.07 -4.20
N ALA A 54 3.68 0.66 -5.18
CA ALA A 54 4.20 0.66 -6.55
C ALA A 54 5.62 1.23 -6.68
N CYS A 55 5.92 2.37 -6.03
CA CYS A 55 7.24 2.98 -6.12
C CYS A 55 8.29 2.19 -5.34
N HIS A 56 7.95 1.65 -4.17
CA HIS A 56 8.86 0.80 -3.39
C HIS A 56 9.08 -0.56 -4.05
N THR A 57 8.07 -1.17 -4.68
CA THR A 57 8.28 -2.39 -5.46
C THR A 57 9.18 -2.12 -6.66
N ARG A 58 9.02 -0.99 -7.33
CA ARG A 58 9.90 -0.58 -8.43
C ARG A 58 11.34 -0.39 -7.94
N ASP A 59 11.54 0.27 -6.79
CA ASP A 59 12.89 0.47 -6.24
C ASP A 59 13.55 -0.85 -5.85
N VAL A 60 12.82 -1.78 -5.22
CA VAL A 60 13.35 -3.12 -4.91
C VAL A 60 13.71 -3.89 -6.19
N VAL A 61 12.88 -3.81 -7.22
CA VAL A 61 13.17 -4.46 -8.52
C VAL A 61 14.35 -3.82 -9.21
N ASN A 62 14.42 -2.48 -9.25
CA ASN A 62 15.55 -1.76 -9.85
C ASN A 62 16.85 -2.03 -9.09
N ASP A 63 16.82 -2.12 -7.76
CA ASP A 63 17.98 -2.46 -6.92
C ASP A 63 18.47 -3.89 -7.17
N ALA A 64 17.54 -4.85 -7.23
CA ALA A 64 17.86 -6.24 -7.55
C ALA A 64 18.44 -6.36 -8.97
N VAL A 65 17.86 -5.66 -9.96
CA VAL A 65 18.37 -5.65 -11.34
C VAL A 65 19.72 -4.97 -11.41
N ASN A 66 19.94 -3.85 -10.72
CA ASN A 66 21.24 -3.18 -10.66
C ASN A 66 22.32 -4.09 -10.04
N SER A 67 21.97 -4.84 -9.00
CA SER A 67 22.86 -5.79 -8.31
C SER A 67 23.20 -7.01 -9.17
N VAL A 68 22.28 -7.47 -10.02
CA VAL A 68 22.45 -8.68 -10.85
C VAL A 68 23.01 -8.37 -12.24
N ALA A 69 22.55 -7.29 -12.87
CA ALA A 69 22.86 -6.94 -14.26
C ALA A 69 23.91 -5.82 -14.38
N GLY A 70 24.39 -5.24 -13.28
CA GLY A 70 25.38 -4.16 -13.28
C GLY A 70 24.88 -2.86 -13.91
N THR A 71 23.58 -2.71 -14.07
CA THR A 71 22.93 -1.53 -14.63
C THR A 71 22.79 -0.43 -13.58
N GLN A 72 22.54 0.81 -14.03
CA GLN A 72 22.27 1.95 -13.14
C GLN A 72 20.86 2.50 -13.38
N LEU A 73 19.83 1.71 -13.07
CA LEU A 73 18.46 2.19 -13.09
C LEU A 73 18.23 3.17 -11.93
N ALA A 74 17.41 4.19 -12.20
CA ALA A 74 17.07 5.23 -11.24
C ALA A 74 16.49 4.64 -9.94
N LEU A 75 17.15 4.96 -8.83
CA LEU A 75 16.75 4.60 -7.47
C LEU A 75 16.47 5.89 -6.68
N ALA A 76 15.48 5.88 -5.79
CA ALA A 76 15.27 7.02 -4.92
C ALA A 76 16.42 7.11 -3.90
N ALA A 77 16.88 8.33 -3.58
CA ALA A 77 17.96 8.57 -2.60
C ALA A 77 17.68 7.90 -1.24
N ILE A 78 16.40 7.76 -0.87
CA ILE A 78 15.97 7.12 0.38
C ILE A 78 16.18 5.60 0.35
N SER A 79 16.05 4.95 -0.82
CA SER A 79 16.33 3.51 -0.97
C SER A 79 17.82 3.22 -1.12
N GLN A 80 18.60 4.17 -1.66
CA GLN A 80 20.06 4.04 -1.73
C GLN A 80 20.70 4.07 -0.34
N ASN A 81 20.06 4.71 0.63
CA ASN A 81 20.66 4.95 1.93
C ASN A 81 20.72 3.71 2.84
N ALA A 82 20.20 2.53 2.42
CA ALA A 82 20.27 1.18 3.04
C ALA A 82 19.94 1.02 4.54
N ILE A 83 19.80 2.13 5.27
CA ILE A 83 19.76 2.25 6.73
C ILE A 83 18.30 2.29 7.23
N LEU A 84 17.32 2.38 6.32
CA LEU A 84 15.89 2.40 6.62
C LEU A 84 15.14 1.22 5.94
N PRO A 85 15.52 -0.06 6.18
CA PRO A 85 14.87 -1.22 5.58
C PRO A 85 13.39 -1.36 5.97
N VAL A 86 12.96 -0.69 7.04
CA VAL A 86 11.57 -0.72 7.55
C VAL A 86 10.55 -0.10 6.59
N MET A 87 10.95 0.82 5.70
CA MET A 87 10.08 1.44 4.69
C MET A 87 10.21 0.78 3.31
N THR A 88 10.72 -0.45 3.25
CA THR A 88 10.70 -1.27 2.03
C THR A 88 9.48 -2.18 2.01
N VAL A 89 9.17 -2.73 0.83
CA VAL A 89 8.12 -3.76 0.67
C VAL A 89 8.35 -4.93 1.64
N ILE A 90 9.61 -5.28 1.91
CA ILE A 90 10.00 -6.35 2.83
C ILE A 90 9.59 -6.00 4.27
N GLY A 91 9.84 -4.77 4.72
CA GLY A 91 9.44 -4.31 6.05
C GLY A 91 7.92 -4.39 6.27
N VAL A 92 7.13 -4.00 5.26
CA VAL A 92 5.67 -4.09 5.32
C VAL A 92 5.16 -5.53 5.31
N LEU A 93 5.78 -6.41 4.52
CA LEU A 93 5.44 -7.84 4.53
C LEU A 93 5.72 -8.48 5.89
N ILE A 94 6.86 -8.16 6.52
CA ILE A 94 7.20 -8.65 7.86
C ILE A 94 6.22 -8.09 8.90
N GLY A 95 5.93 -6.79 8.86
CA GLY A 95 4.98 -6.15 9.77
C GLY A 95 3.57 -6.73 9.66
N ALA A 96 3.08 -6.93 8.43
CA ALA A 96 1.79 -7.57 8.17
C ALA A 96 1.77 -9.02 8.66
N PHE A 97 2.86 -9.78 8.47
CA PHE A 97 2.97 -11.15 8.95
C PHE A 97 2.97 -11.24 10.47
N VAL A 98 3.75 -10.40 11.16
CA VAL A 98 3.79 -10.34 12.63
C VAL A 98 2.42 -9.96 13.19
N SER A 99 1.77 -8.95 12.61
CA SER A 99 0.43 -8.53 13.01
C SER A 99 -0.59 -9.65 12.81
N ALA A 100 -0.61 -10.30 11.64
CA ALA A 100 -1.53 -11.41 11.35
C ALA A 100 -1.32 -12.61 12.29
N ARG A 101 -0.07 -12.87 12.70
CA ARG A 101 0.26 -13.93 13.66
C ARG A 101 -0.19 -13.57 15.07
N TYR A 102 -0.01 -12.32 15.49
CA TYR A 102 -0.41 -11.82 16.81
C TYR A 102 -1.93 -11.87 17.00
N TYR A 103 -2.69 -11.40 16.01
CA TYR A 103 -4.17 -11.45 16.04
C TYR A 103 -4.75 -12.80 15.62
N SER A 104 -3.90 -13.78 15.29
CA SER A 104 -4.33 -15.13 14.85
C SER A 104 -5.31 -15.13 13.67
N GLU A 105 -5.26 -14.10 12.83
CA GLU A 105 -6.08 -13.97 11.62
C GLU A 105 -5.43 -14.53 10.36
N PHE A 106 -4.24 -15.12 10.49
CA PHE A 106 -3.52 -15.70 9.37
C PHE A 106 -4.27 -16.91 8.79
N ARG A 107 -4.88 -16.73 7.61
CA ARG A 107 -5.56 -17.79 6.85
C ARG A 107 -4.94 -17.91 5.45
N THR A 108 -4.48 -19.11 5.11
CA THR A 108 -4.00 -19.43 3.76
C THR A 108 -5.20 -19.68 2.86
N LYS A 109 -5.39 -18.85 1.83
CA LYS A 109 -6.37 -19.11 0.78
C LYS A 109 -5.72 -19.93 -0.33
N THR A 110 -6.29 -21.10 -0.62
CA THR A 110 -5.98 -21.88 -1.82
C THR A 110 -6.95 -21.49 -2.93
N GLY A 111 -6.41 -21.21 -4.11
CA GLY A 111 -7.17 -20.81 -5.31
C GLY A 111 -6.96 -21.75 -6.48
N GLY A 112 -7.76 -21.59 -7.52
CA GLY A 112 -7.54 -22.28 -8.80
C GLY A 112 -6.44 -21.59 -9.63
N ILE A 113 -5.88 -22.32 -10.60
CA ILE A 113 -4.82 -21.80 -11.50
C ILE A 113 -5.29 -20.55 -12.26
N ALA A 114 -6.55 -20.53 -12.69
CA ALA A 114 -7.16 -19.40 -13.39
C ALA A 114 -7.25 -18.15 -12.49
N SER A 115 -7.54 -18.33 -11.20
CA SER A 115 -7.59 -17.23 -10.23
C SER A 115 -6.21 -16.60 -10.04
N TYR A 116 -5.16 -17.42 -9.91
CA TYR A 116 -3.78 -16.94 -9.79
C TYR A 116 -3.33 -16.13 -11.02
N ILE A 117 -3.67 -16.60 -12.24
CA ILE A 117 -3.36 -15.87 -13.47
C ILE A 117 -4.05 -14.50 -13.50
N TRP A 118 -5.33 -14.44 -13.12
CA TRP A 118 -6.06 -13.17 -13.04
C TRP A 118 -5.47 -12.20 -12.02
N TYR A 119 -5.06 -12.68 -10.84
CA TYR A 119 -4.39 -11.85 -9.84
C TYR A 119 -3.04 -11.32 -10.32
N LEU A 120 -2.26 -12.18 -10.98
CA LEU A 120 -0.98 -11.78 -11.57
C LEU A 120 -1.18 -10.70 -12.64
N LEU A 121 -2.11 -10.94 -13.58
CA LEU A 121 -2.36 -10.04 -14.69
C LEU A 121 -2.92 -8.69 -14.18
N GLY A 122 -3.86 -8.73 -13.24
CA GLY A 122 -4.38 -7.54 -12.57
C GLY A 122 -3.30 -6.75 -11.84
N GLY A 123 -2.37 -7.42 -11.15
CA GLY A 123 -1.23 -6.80 -10.49
C GLY A 123 -0.26 -6.13 -11.47
N VAL A 124 0.04 -6.78 -12.59
CA VAL A 124 0.89 -6.22 -13.65
C VAL A 124 0.26 -4.96 -14.26
N PHE A 125 -1.02 -5.02 -14.64
CA PHE A 125 -1.73 -3.86 -15.16
C PHE A 125 -1.76 -2.72 -14.13
N PHE A 126 -2.08 -3.01 -12.87
CA PHE A 126 -2.07 -2.02 -11.80
C PHE A 126 -0.71 -1.33 -11.68
N MET A 127 0.39 -2.08 -11.72
CA MET A 127 1.74 -1.49 -11.64
C MET A 127 2.05 -0.59 -12.83
N ILE A 128 1.70 -1.01 -14.04
CA ILE A 128 1.91 -0.21 -15.25
C ILE A 128 1.16 1.13 -15.13
N PHE A 129 -0.13 1.10 -14.82
CA PHE A 129 -0.94 2.32 -14.69
C PHE A 129 -0.52 3.19 -13.50
N ALA A 130 -0.14 2.60 -12.37
CA ALA A 130 0.37 3.34 -11.21
C ALA A 130 1.69 4.07 -11.52
N LEU A 131 2.56 3.46 -12.33
CA LEU A 131 3.80 4.11 -12.76
C LEU A 131 3.55 5.20 -13.81
N PHE A 132 2.63 4.99 -14.77
CA PHE A 132 2.22 6.03 -15.73
C PHE A 132 1.66 7.27 -15.05
N MET A 133 0.86 7.08 -14.01
CA MET A 133 0.30 8.16 -13.21
C MET A 133 1.35 8.82 -12.29
N GLY A 134 2.46 8.12 -12.02
CA GLY A 134 3.55 8.63 -11.18
C GLY A 134 3.27 8.57 -9.68
N GLY A 135 2.25 7.83 -9.23
CA GLY A 135 1.93 7.75 -7.80
C GLY A 135 0.86 6.73 -7.42
N CYS A 136 0.89 6.34 -6.16
CA CYS A 136 -0.17 5.64 -5.42
C CYS A 136 -1.14 6.65 -4.78
N PRO A 137 -2.33 6.21 -4.32
CA PRO A 137 -3.32 7.09 -3.67
C PRO A 137 -2.71 7.98 -2.57
N TYR A 138 -1.75 7.44 -1.83
CA TYR A 138 -1.05 8.17 -0.77
C TYR A 138 -0.19 9.33 -1.30
N ARG A 139 0.67 9.08 -2.30
CA ARG A 139 1.54 10.11 -2.90
C ARG A 139 0.71 11.20 -3.58
N ILE A 140 -0.39 10.82 -4.20
CA ILE A 140 -1.29 11.76 -4.88
C ILE A 140 -2.02 12.61 -3.84
N GLY A 141 -2.50 12.03 -2.74
CA GLY A 141 -3.09 12.77 -1.62
C GLY A 141 -2.13 13.81 -1.04
N LEU A 142 -0.86 13.44 -0.86
CA LEU A 142 0.17 14.38 -0.41
C LEU A 142 0.40 15.51 -1.42
N ARG A 143 0.52 15.20 -2.72
CA ARG A 143 0.66 16.21 -3.79
C ARG A 143 -0.50 17.20 -3.85
N ILE A 144 -1.72 16.76 -3.58
CA ILE A 144 -2.87 17.67 -3.46
C ILE A 144 -2.65 18.66 -2.31
N GLY A 145 -2.05 18.22 -1.20
CA GLY A 145 -1.66 19.09 -0.10
C GLY A 145 -0.63 20.15 -0.49
N TYR A 146 0.19 19.90 -1.51
CA TYR A 146 1.13 20.87 -2.10
C TYR A 146 0.48 21.77 -3.18
N GLY A 147 -0.81 21.58 -3.50
CA GLY A 147 -1.54 22.38 -4.49
C GLY A 147 -1.41 21.89 -5.94
N ASP A 148 -0.98 20.65 -6.17
CA ASP A 148 -0.85 20.10 -7.53
C ASP A 148 -2.22 19.74 -8.13
N VAL A 149 -2.61 20.46 -9.20
CA VAL A 149 -3.88 20.26 -9.92
C VAL A 149 -3.92 18.92 -10.66
N ILE A 150 -2.76 18.41 -11.11
CA ILE A 150 -2.67 17.12 -11.81
C ILE A 150 -2.96 15.99 -10.83
N ALA A 151 -2.52 16.14 -9.57
CA ALA A 151 -2.83 15.18 -8.52
C ALA A 151 -4.34 15.11 -8.22
N LEU A 152 -5.06 16.24 -8.28
CA LEU A 152 -6.51 16.29 -8.09
C LEU A 152 -7.25 15.49 -9.16
N ILE A 153 -6.93 15.72 -10.43
CA ILE A 153 -7.49 14.95 -11.57
C ILE A 153 -7.19 13.46 -11.37
N GLY A 154 -5.99 13.16 -10.88
CA GLY A 154 -5.57 11.81 -10.57
C GLY A 154 -6.44 11.10 -9.51
N VAL A 155 -6.74 11.76 -8.39
CA VAL A 155 -7.64 11.20 -7.37
C VAL A 155 -9.03 10.95 -7.93
N ILE A 156 -9.57 11.88 -8.71
CA ILE A 156 -10.89 11.72 -9.34
C ILE A 156 -10.90 10.50 -10.26
N ALA A 157 -9.85 10.32 -11.06
CA ALA A 157 -9.72 9.14 -11.93
C ALA A 157 -9.67 7.82 -11.13
N ILE A 158 -8.93 7.79 -10.02
CA ILE A 158 -8.89 6.62 -9.12
C ILE A 158 -10.28 6.35 -8.54
N ILE A 159 -10.99 7.37 -8.06
CA ILE A 159 -12.34 7.22 -7.48
C ILE A 159 -13.29 6.63 -8.51
N ILE A 160 -13.34 7.20 -9.72
CA ILE A 160 -14.22 6.71 -10.79
C ILE A 160 -13.86 5.26 -11.16
N GLY A 161 -12.57 4.95 -11.33
CA GLY A 161 -12.10 3.60 -11.64
C GLY A 161 -12.49 2.57 -10.58
N VAL A 162 -12.35 2.92 -9.30
CA VAL A 162 -12.74 2.04 -8.18
C VAL A 162 -14.25 1.84 -8.14
N LEU A 163 -15.07 2.89 -8.34
CA LEU A 163 -16.52 2.77 -8.36
C LEU A 163 -17.01 1.87 -9.50
N VAL A 164 -16.45 2.03 -10.70
CA VAL A 164 -16.76 1.18 -11.85
C VAL A 164 -16.32 -0.26 -11.58
N GLY A 165 -15.12 -0.46 -11.04
CA GLY A 165 -14.60 -1.78 -10.69
C GLY A 165 -15.45 -2.50 -9.65
N ILE A 166 -15.87 -1.80 -8.59
CA ILE A 166 -16.77 -2.34 -7.56
C ILE A 166 -18.12 -2.73 -8.19
N LYS A 167 -18.71 -1.87 -9.03
CA LYS A 167 -19.98 -2.18 -9.70
C LYS A 167 -19.87 -3.44 -10.55
N ILE A 168 -18.80 -3.57 -11.34
CA ILE A 168 -18.58 -4.76 -12.17
C ILE A 168 -18.38 -6.00 -11.30
N ALA A 169 -17.51 -5.93 -10.29
CA ALA A 169 -17.20 -7.06 -9.42
C ALA A 169 -18.42 -7.53 -8.61
N THR A 170 -19.23 -6.59 -8.12
CA THR A 170 -20.48 -6.91 -7.40
C THR A 170 -21.51 -7.54 -8.33
N THR A 171 -21.72 -6.99 -9.54
CA THR A 171 -22.62 -7.60 -10.53
C THR A 171 -22.15 -9.00 -10.98
N MET A 172 -20.84 -9.25 -11.02
CA MET A 172 -20.32 -10.61 -11.29
C MET A 172 -20.62 -11.56 -10.12
N ALA A 173 -20.38 -11.12 -8.88
CA ALA A 173 -20.66 -11.94 -7.70
C ALA A 173 -22.16 -12.29 -7.56
N GLU A 174 -23.06 -11.35 -7.89
CA GLU A 174 -24.50 -11.59 -7.91
C GLU A 174 -24.96 -12.59 -8.99
N ARG A 175 -24.15 -12.82 -10.03
CA ARG A 175 -24.45 -13.82 -11.07
C ARG A 175 -23.98 -15.22 -10.72
N GLU A 176 -23.07 -15.34 -9.76
CA GLU A 176 -22.49 -16.61 -9.33
C GLU A 176 -23.19 -17.20 -8.09
N GLY A 177 -23.99 -16.41 -7.37
CA GLY A 177 -24.80 -16.83 -6.22
C GLY A 177 -26.24 -17.15 -6.58
#